data_AF-A0A257PWF4-F1
#
_entry.id   AF-A0A257PWF4-F1
#
_cell.length_a   1.000
_cell.length_b   1.000
_cell.length_c   1.000
_cell.angle_alpha   90.00
_cell.angle_beta   90.00
_cell.angle_gamma   90.00
#
_symmetry.space_group_name_H-M   'P 1'
#
loop_
_entity.id
_entity.type
_entity.pdbx_description
1 polymer ?
#
loop_
_entity_poly.entity_id
_entity_poly.type
_entity_poly.pdbx_seq_one_letter_code
_entity_poly.pdbx_strand_id
1 'polypeptide(L)'
;MLSPFATAPSEAQTTGTPDRPQIVIAIGNSQSMDGDLSGAIMTGSGNLSSGLTSLYNSSSPVNYSVPSGFTPPMTPSQTASAPYTYNNNGTLVDNGASRLNVAKAGLSSVLSQYLPSMDFALEDYSTSGTSLYTTWVYYMSPSGGFTFANSLPTNGFTSYAAYQSFNAANPNASPPPTRWVNNPCYKYGSASSSVKSYCTSLSKSGLYGSSASSAASTLSGNQYMQIGASSDDPNVNDVLYSNGNSGLFVSYNGPNPASPYPPNFSLNDYENGSIYVSYASTSPKQGTYGNFGTSPTNAGYVPYSPQVVYAQRGFGYYVQSLNATGGNQVVSMTNLGTNPSTSAVNTALTPFTTALKPETNNSSSSEIKALAYQSPTAGLVQGAGNVLSNLTASCAGQYVI
;
A
#
# COMPACT_ATOMS: atom_id res chain seq x y z
N MET A 1 24.18 -26.42 8.27
CA MET A 1 22.77 -26.56 7.83
C MET A 1 22.18 -27.73 8.59
N LEU A 2 21.32 -27.46 9.56
CA LEU A 2 20.58 -28.49 10.30
C LEU A 2 19.12 -28.37 9.84
N SER A 3 18.63 -29.37 9.11
CA SER A 3 17.20 -29.51 8.79
C SER A 3 16.48 -30.07 10.01
N PRO A 4 15.48 -29.39 10.60
CA PRO A 4 14.83 -29.88 11.82
C PRO A 4 13.62 -30.80 11.57
N PHE A 5 13.37 -31.27 10.34
CA PHE A 5 12.19 -32.09 10.02
C PHE A 5 12.53 -33.49 9.48
N ALA A 6 13.48 -34.19 10.10
CA ALA A 6 13.80 -35.56 9.74
C ALA A 6 13.71 -36.48 10.96
N THR A 7 12.47 -36.82 11.36
CA THR A 7 12.08 -38.15 11.88
C THR A 7 10.58 -38.12 12.17
N ALA A 8 9.77 -38.72 11.30
CA ALA A 8 8.40 -39.10 11.65
C ALA A 8 8.47 -40.30 12.61
N PRO A 9 7.65 -40.37 13.68
CA PRO A 9 7.64 -41.49 14.61
C PRO A 9 7.14 -42.76 13.91
N SER A 10 7.84 -43.88 14.10
CA SER A 10 7.48 -45.19 13.56
C SER A 10 6.48 -45.90 14.47
N GLU A 11 5.24 -45.42 14.58
CA GLU A 11 4.19 -46.17 15.29
C GLU A 11 2.79 -45.73 14.81
N ALA A 12 2.41 -46.16 13.61
CA ALA A 12 1.02 -46.22 13.16
C ALA A 12 0.91 -47.17 11.96
N GLN A 13 0.93 -48.48 12.23
CA GLN A 13 0.48 -49.47 11.26
C GLN A 13 -0.81 -50.09 11.79
N THR A 14 -1.92 -49.41 11.54
CA THR A 14 -3.26 -50.00 11.52
C THR A 14 -4.00 -49.50 10.29
N THR A 15 -4.55 -50.43 9.54
CA THR A 15 -5.30 -50.29 8.30
C THR A 15 -6.38 -49.20 8.35
N GLY A 16 -6.03 -48.01 7.89
CA GLY A 16 -6.90 -46.84 7.70
C GLY A 16 -6.12 -45.81 6.89
N THR A 17 -6.80 -45.15 5.95
CA THR A 17 -6.32 -44.05 5.09
C THR A 17 -5.18 -43.20 5.69
N PRO A 18 -4.07 -42.95 4.98
CA PRO A 18 -3.09 -41.91 5.30
C PRO A 18 -3.79 -40.59 5.61
N ASP A 19 -3.66 -40.16 6.87
CA ASP A 19 -4.20 -38.90 7.35
C ASP A 19 -3.38 -37.73 6.78
N ARG A 20 -4.09 -36.72 6.28
CA ARG A 20 -3.49 -35.55 5.63
C ARG A 20 -3.49 -34.39 6.62
N PRO A 21 -2.38 -33.63 6.76
CA PRO A 21 -2.38 -32.42 7.58
C PRO A 21 -3.47 -31.46 7.10
N GLN A 22 -4.20 -30.87 8.05
CA GLN A 22 -5.23 -29.88 7.79
C GLN A 22 -4.68 -28.49 8.11
N ILE A 23 -4.54 -27.65 7.09
CA ILE A 23 -3.89 -26.35 7.20
C ILE A 23 -4.88 -25.24 6.89
N VAL A 24 -5.01 -24.25 7.77
CA VAL A 24 -5.68 -22.99 7.43
C VAL A 24 -4.62 -21.92 7.20
N ILE A 25 -4.63 -21.34 6.01
CA ILE A 25 -3.80 -20.17 5.70
C ILE A 25 -4.61 -18.93 6.06
N ALA A 26 -4.08 -18.13 6.98
CA ALA A 26 -4.70 -16.90 7.46
C ALA A 26 -3.96 -15.68 6.90
N ILE A 27 -4.46 -15.09 5.81
CA ILE A 27 -3.77 -13.99 5.15
C ILE A 27 -4.22 -12.63 5.69
N GLY A 28 -3.28 -11.90 6.30
CA GLY A 28 -3.50 -10.49 6.63
C GLY A 28 -3.48 -9.63 5.37
N ASN A 29 -4.57 -8.90 5.12
CA ASN A 29 -4.75 -8.09 3.91
C ASN A 29 -5.12 -6.63 4.23
N SER A 30 -4.42 -5.99 5.16
CA SER A 30 -4.61 -4.57 5.47
C SER A 30 -3.72 -3.67 4.60
N GLN A 31 -3.94 -2.35 4.54
CA GLN A 31 -3.13 -1.39 3.74
C GLN A 31 -1.62 -1.48 3.97
N SER A 32 -1.18 -1.94 5.16
CA SER A 32 0.24 -2.18 5.38
C SER A 32 0.84 -3.20 4.38
N MET A 33 -0.02 -4.00 3.73
CA MET A 33 0.31 -4.99 2.71
C MET A 33 0.14 -4.48 1.26
N ASP A 34 -0.47 -3.30 1.06
CA ASP A 34 -0.54 -2.60 -0.24
C ASP A 34 0.82 -1.98 -0.63
N GLY A 35 1.67 -1.71 0.36
CA GLY A 35 3.00 -1.15 0.15
C GLY A 35 3.89 -2.11 -0.63
N ASP A 36 4.74 -1.59 -1.51
CA ASP A 36 5.84 -2.36 -2.08
C ASP A 36 6.90 -2.69 -1.00
N LEU A 37 7.99 -3.36 -1.39
CA LEU A 37 9.06 -3.70 -0.45
C LEU A 37 9.76 -2.48 0.18
N SER A 38 9.54 -1.27 -0.36
CA SER A 38 9.97 0.00 0.23
C SER A 38 8.88 0.70 1.05
N GLY A 39 7.64 0.19 1.04
CA GLY A 39 6.50 0.71 1.78
C GLY A 39 5.59 1.65 0.99
N ALA A 40 5.91 1.91 -0.28
CA ALA A 40 5.10 2.78 -1.13
C ALA A 40 3.85 2.04 -1.62
N ILE A 41 2.65 2.60 -1.41
CA ILE A 41 1.40 2.04 -1.94
C ILE A 41 1.27 2.44 -3.40
N MET A 42 1.40 1.48 -4.31
CA MET A 42 1.57 1.73 -5.76
C MET A 42 0.45 1.17 -6.63
N THR A 43 -0.59 0.61 -6.03
CA THR A 43 -1.77 0.10 -6.73
C THR A 43 -2.41 1.19 -7.61
N GLY A 44 -2.59 0.90 -8.89
CA GLY A 44 -3.11 1.85 -9.88
C GLY A 44 -2.10 2.88 -10.41
N SER A 45 -0.84 2.85 -9.97
CA SER A 45 0.20 3.77 -10.46
C SER A 45 0.43 3.62 -11.97
N GLY A 46 0.76 4.72 -12.64
CA GLY A 46 0.94 4.77 -14.09
C GLY A 46 -0.34 4.78 -14.93
N ASN A 47 -1.51 4.78 -14.29
CA ASN A 47 -2.82 4.72 -14.96
C ASN A 47 -3.71 5.91 -14.61
N LEU A 48 -3.11 7.10 -14.48
CA LEU A 48 -3.86 8.33 -14.27
C LEU A 48 -4.62 8.74 -15.54
N SER A 49 -5.69 9.52 -15.35
CA SER A 49 -6.44 10.08 -16.47
C SER A 49 -5.58 11.02 -17.32
N SER A 50 -5.99 11.25 -18.58
CA SER A 50 -5.25 12.09 -19.54
C SER A 50 -4.94 13.50 -19.03
N GLY A 51 -5.79 14.07 -18.16
CA GLY A 51 -5.57 15.36 -17.52
C GLY A 51 -4.44 15.38 -16.47
N LEU A 52 -3.94 14.23 -16.06
CA LEU A 52 -3.01 14.05 -14.93
C LEU A 52 -1.70 13.34 -15.29
N THR A 53 -1.48 12.98 -16.55
CA THR A 53 -0.30 12.21 -16.99
C THR A 53 1.04 12.89 -16.67
N SER A 54 1.09 14.21 -16.50
CA SER A 54 2.30 14.90 -16.07
C SER A 54 2.74 14.57 -14.63
N LEU A 55 1.89 13.90 -13.85
CA LEU A 55 2.25 13.39 -12.52
C LEU A 55 2.99 12.05 -12.55
N TYR A 56 3.15 11.41 -13.71
CA TYR A 56 3.85 10.12 -13.80
C TYR A 56 5.29 10.16 -13.31
N ASN A 57 5.96 11.30 -13.44
CA ASN A 57 7.35 11.42 -12.98
C ASN A 57 7.47 11.82 -11.51
N SER A 58 6.38 12.21 -10.83
CA SER A 58 6.43 12.82 -9.49
C SER A 58 5.61 12.08 -8.44
N SER A 59 4.52 11.40 -8.81
CA SER A 59 3.67 10.68 -7.84
C SER A 59 3.15 9.34 -8.33
N SER A 60 3.12 9.10 -9.65
CA SER A 60 2.51 7.91 -10.26
C SER A 60 3.44 7.28 -11.31
N PRO A 61 4.65 6.84 -10.92
CA PRO A 61 5.58 6.19 -11.83
C PRO A 61 4.90 5.02 -12.56
N VAL A 62 5.15 4.94 -13.87
CA VAL A 62 4.55 3.90 -14.70
C VAL A 62 5.19 2.55 -14.41
N ASN A 63 6.52 2.53 -14.27
CA ASN A 63 7.32 1.33 -14.14
C ASN A 63 8.12 1.29 -12.85
N TYR A 64 8.46 0.08 -12.42
CA TYR A 64 9.39 -0.21 -11.34
C TYR A 64 10.49 -1.16 -11.81
N SER A 65 11.61 -1.15 -11.10
CA SER A 65 12.65 -2.17 -11.25
C SER A 65 12.21 -3.44 -10.56
N VAL A 66 12.14 -4.56 -11.30
CA VAL A 66 11.66 -5.83 -10.75
C VAL A 66 12.66 -6.36 -9.73
N PRO A 67 12.27 -6.58 -8.45
CA PRO A 67 13.18 -7.14 -7.44
C PRO A 67 13.62 -8.55 -7.82
N SER A 68 14.86 -8.90 -7.48
CA SER A 68 15.38 -10.26 -7.68
C SER A 68 14.50 -11.29 -6.96
N GLY A 69 14.14 -12.37 -7.64
CA GLY A 69 13.29 -13.43 -7.11
C GLY A 69 11.78 -13.12 -7.13
N PHE A 70 11.37 -11.95 -7.64
CA PHE A 70 9.97 -11.63 -7.87
C PHE A 70 9.62 -11.71 -9.36
N THR A 71 8.49 -12.31 -9.68
CA THR A 71 7.91 -12.33 -11.02
C THR A 71 6.63 -11.50 -11.02
N PRO A 72 6.54 -10.43 -11.82
CA PRO A 72 5.32 -9.63 -11.89
C PRO A 72 4.09 -10.48 -12.27
N PRO A 73 2.93 -10.31 -11.61
CA PRO A 73 1.76 -11.18 -11.82
C PRO A 73 1.23 -11.24 -13.26
N MET A 74 1.27 -10.12 -13.99
CA MET A 74 0.70 -9.98 -15.35
C MET A 74 1.77 -9.87 -16.45
N THR A 75 3.02 -9.58 -16.10
CA THR A 75 4.16 -9.56 -17.03
C THR A 75 5.21 -10.60 -16.59
N PRO A 76 4.94 -11.90 -16.80
CA PRO A 76 5.69 -13.00 -16.17
C PRO A 76 7.08 -13.24 -16.76
N SER A 77 7.43 -12.62 -17.89
CA SER A 77 8.81 -12.61 -18.38
C SER A 77 9.66 -11.72 -17.47
N GLN A 78 10.69 -12.26 -16.81
CA GLN A 78 11.64 -11.47 -16.02
C GLN A 78 12.29 -10.41 -16.91
N THR A 79 11.74 -9.21 -16.87
CA THR A 79 12.32 -8.00 -17.41
C THR A 79 12.94 -7.22 -16.26
N ALA A 80 14.01 -6.46 -16.52
CA ALA A 80 14.60 -5.59 -15.50
C ALA A 80 13.60 -4.52 -14.98
N SER A 81 12.54 -4.27 -15.74
CA SER A 81 11.50 -3.29 -15.44
C SER A 81 10.11 -3.81 -15.83
N ALA A 82 9.10 -3.52 -15.01
CA ALA A 82 7.70 -3.86 -15.29
C ALA A 82 6.78 -2.69 -14.91
N PRO A 83 5.56 -2.60 -15.48
CA PRO A 83 4.60 -1.57 -15.07
C PRO A 83 4.04 -1.90 -13.68
N TYR A 84 3.83 -0.90 -12.83
CA TYR A 84 3.16 -1.08 -11.53
C TYR A 84 1.71 -1.55 -11.71
N THR A 85 1.05 -1.16 -12.79
CA THR A 85 -0.32 -1.58 -13.07
C THR A 85 -0.47 -1.95 -14.53
N TYR A 86 -1.02 -3.13 -14.77
CA TYR A 86 -1.25 -3.69 -16.10
C TYR A 86 -2.69 -3.43 -16.53
N ASN A 87 -2.89 -2.93 -17.75
CA ASN A 87 -4.23 -2.74 -18.31
C ASN A 87 -4.64 -4.00 -19.11
N ASN A 88 -5.48 -4.83 -18.49
CA ASN A 88 -6.04 -6.02 -19.10
C ASN A 88 -7.41 -5.71 -19.71
N ASN A 89 -7.43 -5.21 -20.95
CA ASN A 89 -8.66 -4.91 -21.70
C ASN A 89 -9.64 -3.99 -20.95
N GLY A 90 -9.12 -2.96 -20.28
CA GLY A 90 -9.90 -1.99 -19.50
C GLY A 90 -9.98 -2.27 -18.00
N THR A 91 -9.63 -3.48 -17.57
CA THR A 91 -9.43 -3.80 -16.15
C THR A 91 -8.00 -3.47 -15.76
N LEU A 92 -7.83 -2.57 -14.80
CA LEU A 92 -6.52 -2.28 -14.23
C LEU A 92 -6.18 -3.36 -13.21
N VAL A 93 -4.97 -3.88 -13.26
CA VAL A 93 -4.50 -4.98 -12.41
C VAL A 93 -3.20 -4.57 -11.74
N ASP A 94 -3.10 -4.72 -10.43
CA ASP A 94 -1.85 -4.55 -9.70
C ASP A 94 -0.82 -5.55 -10.23
N ASN A 95 0.27 -5.01 -10.76
CA ASN A 95 1.38 -5.78 -11.31
C ASN A 95 2.68 -5.46 -10.56
N GLY A 96 2.59 -4.72 -9.46
CA GLY A 96 3.69 -4.32 -8.62
C GLY A 96 4.15 -5.42 -7.67
N ALA A 97 5.34 -5.21 -7.10
CA ALA A 97 5.87 -6.01 -5.99
C ALA A 97 5.27 -5.57 -4.64
N SER A 98 3.94 -5.42 -4.56
CA SER A 98 3.23 -5.19 -3.30
C SER A 98 3.46 -6.37 -2.36
N ARG A 99 3.51 -6.11 -1.05
CA ARG A 99 3.70 -7.17 -0.04
C ARG A 99 2.61 -8.25 -0.18
N LEU A 100 1.39 -7.86 -0.53
CA LEU A 100 0.31 -8.82 -0.79
C LEU A 100 0.56 -9.67 -2.05
N ASN A 101 1.04 -9.12 -3.17
CA ASN A 101 1.39 -9.92 -4.35
C ASN A 101 2.56 -10.87 -4.08
N VAL A 102 3.56 -10.43 -3.31
CA VAL A 102 4.67 -11.29 -2.86
C VAL A 102 4.13 -12.46 -2.03
N ALA A 103 3.24 -12.19 -1.07
CA ALA A 103 2.59 -13.24 -0.27
C ALA A 103 1.77 -14.20 -1.13
N LYS A 104 0.92 -13.69 -2.04
CA LYS A 104 0.11 -14.50 -2.96
C LYS A 104 0.95 -15.40 -3.86
N ALA A 105 2.09 -14.91 -4.36
CA ALA A 105 3.02 -15.72 -5.13
C ALA A 105 3.62 -16.86 -4.30
N GLY A 106 4.04 -16.58 -3.07
CA GLY A 106 4.53 -17.59 -2.13
C GLY A 106 3.47 -18.66 -1.81
N LEU A 107 2.25 -18.24 -1.48
CA LEU A 107 1.13 -19.14 -1.21
C LEU A 107 0.77 -20.00 -2.43
N SER A 108 0.77 -19.42 -3.62
CA SER A 108 0.53 -20.18 -4.87
C SER A 108 1.58 -21.27 -5.08
N SER A 109 2.84 -21.01 -4.74
CA SER A 109 3.91 -22.02 -4.77
C SER A 109 3.70 -23.11 -3.72
N VAL A 110 3.36 -22.73 -2.48
CA VAL A 110 3.08 -23.67 -1.38
C VAL A 110 1.92 -24.59 -1.75
N LEU A 111 0.80 -24.04 -2.20
CA LEU A 111 -0.38 -24.82 -2.58
C LEU A 111 -0.06 -25.77 -3.74
N SER A 112 0.63 -25.29 -4.76
CA SER A 112 1.02 -26.14 -5.90
C SER A 112 1.91 -27.31 -5.50
N GLN A 113 2.77 -27.11 -4.49
CA GLN A 113 3.69 -28.15 -3.99
C GLN A 113 3.02 -29.13 -3.02
N TYR A 114 2.17 -28.63 -2.12
CA TYR A 114 1.73 -29.40 -0.94
C TYR A 114 0.26 -29.82 -0.98
N LEU A 115 -0.59 -29.25 -1.84
CA LEU A 115 -1.97 -29.71 -2.01
C LEU A 115 -2.10 -31.19 -2.41
N PRO A 116 -1.13 -31.84 -3.10
CA PRO A 116 -1.14 -33.29 -3.29
C PRO A 116 -1.06 -34.11 -2.00
N SER A 117 -0.54 -33.57 -0.89
CA SER A 117 -0.29 -34.30 0.37
C SER A 117 -0.93 -33.69 1.62
N MET A 118 -1.47 -32.47 1.53
CA MET A 118 -2.11 -31.75 2.64
C MET A 118 -3.44 -31.12 2.19
N ASP A 119 -4.36 -30.92 3.12
CA ASP A 119 -5.63 -30.24 2.86
C ASP A 119 -5.55 -28.80 3.37
N PHE A 120 -5.96 -27.85 2.53
CA PHE A 120 -5.85 -26.42 2.82
C PHE A 120 -7.22 -25.76 2.87
N ALA A 121 -7.36 -24.76 3.74
CA ALA A 121 -8.34 -23.69 3.64
C ALA A 121 -7.60 -22.34 3.54
N LEU A 122 -8.30 -21.31 3.06
CA LEU A 122 -7.80 -19.94 3.01
C LEU A 122 -8.83 -19.03 3.66
N GLU A 123 -8.38 -18.15 4.54
CA GLU A 123 -9.17 -17.06 5.09
C GLU A 123 -8.45 -15.73 5.01
N ASP A 124 -9.22 -14.65 5.01
CA ASP A 124 -8.76 -13.27 5.14
C ASP A 124 -9.61 -12.52 6.19
N TYR A 125 -9.44 -11.21 6.30
CA TYR A 125 -10.24 -10.41 7.23
C TYR A 125 -11.72 -10.38 6.83
N SER A 126 -12.60 -10.64 7.81
CA SER A 126 -14.03 -10.45 7.64
C SER A 126 -14.37 -8.96 7.61
N THR A 127 -14.70 -8.46 6.42
CA THR A 127 -14.99 -7.06 6.14
C THR A 127 -16.27 -6.90 5.33
N SER A 128 -16.85 -5.70 5.34
CA SER A 128 -17.98 -5.38 4.48
C SER A 128 -17.95 -3.93 3.99
N GLY A 129 -18.70 -3.64 2.92
CA GLY A 129 -18.79 -2.31 2.33
C GLY A 129 -17.53 -1.87 1.57
N THR A 130 -16.74 -2.82 1.06
CA THR A 130 -15.53 -2.54 0.27
C THR A 130 -15.85 -1.64 -0.91
N SER A 131 -15.17 -0.49 -0.95
CA SER A 131 -15.35 0.53 -1.97
C SER A 131 -14.00 0.95 -2.54
N LEU A 132 -13.99 1.29 -3.83
CA LEU A 132 -12.82 1.80 -4.52
C LEU A 132 -12.66 3.31 -4.24
N TYR A 133 -11.44 3.73 -3.92
CA TYR A 133 -11.07 5.13 -3.72
C TYR A 133 -9.91 5.51 -4.61
N THR A 134 -9.85 6.79 -4.96
CA THR A 134 -8.62 7.36 -5.53
C THR A 134 -7.59 7.55 -4.42
N THR A 135 -6.31 7.41 -4.75
CA THR A 135 -5.21 7.56 -3.79
C THR A 135 -4.27 8.71 -4.14
N TRP A 136 -3.74 9.39 -3.12
CA TRP A 136 -2.72 10.43 -3.26
C TRP A 136 -1.52 10.13 -2.35
N VAL A 137 -0.33 10.12 -2.94
CA VAL A 137 0.89 10.29 -2.14
C VAL A 137 0.86 11.66 -1.51
N TYR A 138 1.36 11.77 -0.28
CA TYR A 138 1.58 13.06 0.33
C TYR A 138 3.04 13.27 0.69
N TYR A 139 3.47 14.52 0.51
CA TYR A 139 4.79 15.00 0.85
C TYR A 139 4.62 16.03 1.96
N MET A 140 5.37 15.87 3.04
CA MET A 140 5.41 16.80 4.16
C MET A 140 6.62 17.72 4.00
N SER A 141 6.40 19.02 4.21
CA SER A 141 7.46 20.01 4.08
C SER A 141 8.45 19.96 5.26
N PRO A 142 9.70 20.39 5.06
CA PRO A 142 10.59 20.75 6.15
C PRO A 142 10.04 21.92 6.99
N SER A 143 10.71 22.20 8.12
CA SER A 143 10.45 23.43 8.88
C SER A 143 10.61 24.66 7.98
N GLY A 144 9.58 25.50 7.90
CA GLY A 144 9.56 26.69 7.02
C GLY A 144 8.87 26.50 5.67
N GLY A 145 8.42 25.28 5.33
CA GLY A 145 7.69 24.99 4.09
C GLY A 145 8.56 24.39 2.99
N PHE A 146 7.96 24.13 1.82
CA PHE A 146 8.68 23.55 0.70
C PHE A 146 9.68 24.54 0.09
N THR A 147 10.88 24.05 -0.21
CA THR A 147 11.87 24.74 -1.03
C THR A 147 12.09 23.94 -2.32
N PHE A 148 12.64 24.61 -3.34
CA PHE A 148 12.79 24.03 -4.67
C PHE A 148 14.19 24.28 -5.22
N ALA A 149 14.70 23.30 -5.99
CA ALA A 149 16.00 23.39 -6.62
C ALA A 149 15.99 22.73 -8.00
N ASN A 150 16.77 23.28 -8.94
CA ASN A 150 16.89 22.73 -10.29
C ASN A 150 17.91 21.58 -10.38
N SER A 151 18.75 21.42 -9.36
CA SER A 151 19.66 20.30 -9.15
C SER A 151 19.65 19.91 -7.68
N LEU A 152 19.92 18.65 -7.38
CA LEU A 152 20.09 18.24 -5.98
C LEU A 152 21.27 19.00 -5.36
N PRO A 153 21.10 19.56 -4.14
CA PRO A 153 22.20 20.19 -3.44
C PRO A 153 23.23 19.14 -2.97
N THR A 154 24.38 19.60 -2.49
CA THR A 154 25.30 18.75 -1.72
C THR A 154 24.55 18.06 -0.58
N ASN A 155 24.75 16.75 -0.44
CA ASN A 155 24.04 15.89 0.52
C ASN A 155 22.51 15.85 0.33
N GLY A 156 22.01 16.14 -0.89
CA GLY A 156 20.61 15.96 -1.27
C GLY A 156 20.33 14.57 -1.86
N PHE A 157 19.26 13.92 -1.40
CA PHE A 157 18.89 12.55 -1.77
C PHE A 157 17.43 12.42 -2.18
N THR A 158 17.17 11.71 -3.28
CA THR A 158 15.81 11.33 -3.68
C THR A 158 15.36 10.00 -3.06
N SER A 159 16.29 9.06 -2.85
CA SER A 159 16.04 7.78 -2.21
C SER A 159 16.03 7.88 -0.68
N TYR A 160 14.98 7.37 -0.03
CA TYR A 160 14.90 7.26 1.44
C TYR A 160 16.03 6.38 2.00
N ALA A 161 16.26 5.22 1.38
CA ALA A 161 17.29 4.30 1.83
C ALA A 161 18.70 4.91 1.76
N ALA A 162 19.01 5.64 0.68
CA ALA A 162 20.29 6.32 0.52
C ALA A 162 20.47 7.44 1.55
N TYR A 163 19.43 8.24 1.78
CA TYR A 163 19.42 9.30 2.79
C TYR A 163 19.64 8.74 4.21
N GLN A 164 18.90 7.71 4.60
CA GLN A 164 19.02 7.10 5.92
C GLN A 164 20.41 6.49 6.13
N SER A 165 20.94 5.80 5.12
CA SER A 165 22.28 5.22 5.18
C SER A 165 23.37 6.29 5.32
N PHE A 166 23.25 7.39 4.55
CA PHE A 166 24.20 8.49 4.63
C PHE A 166 24.13 9.21 5.98
N ASN A 167 22.92 9.49 6.48
CA ASN A 167 22.71 10.15 7.77
C ASN A 167 23.27 9.32 8.93
N ALA A 168 23.04 8.01 8.91
CA ALA A 168 23.60 7.09 9.91
C ALA A 168 25.14 7.05 9.88
N ALA A 169 25.75 7.09 8.69
CA ALA A 169 27.20 7.09 8.52
C ALA A 169 27.86 8.45 8.80
N ASN A 170 27.11 9.56 8.67
CA ASN A 170 27.65 10.93 8.73
C ASN A 170 26.77 11.85 9.61
N PRO A 171 26.65 11.59 10.92
CA PRO A 171 25.72 12.31 11.79
C PRO A 171 26.00 13.82 11.93
N ASN A 172 27.22 14.26 11.58
CA ASN A 172 27.65 15.66 11.65
C ASN A 172 27.96 16.26 10.26
N ALA A 173 27.38 15.72 9.19
CA ALA A 173 27.62 16.22 7.84
C ALA A 173 27.27 17.72 7.73
N SER A 174 28.14 18.46 7.03
CA SER A 174 27.95 19.89 6.74
C SER A 174 28.07 20.14 5.23
N PRO A 175 27.00 20.59 4.54
CA PRO A 175 25.66 20.84 5.08
C PRO A 175 24.94 19.54 5.53
N PRO A 176 23.93 19.63 6.41
CA PRO A 176 23.12 18.47 6.80
C PRO A 176 22.46 17.79 5.58
N PRO A 177 22.24 16.46 5.62
CA PRO A 177 21.60 15.76 4.52
C PRO A 177 20.13 16.19 4.37
N THR A 178 19.63 16.19 3.13
CA THR A 178 18.25 16.61 2.82
C THR A 178 17.54 15.63 1.90
N ARG A 179 16.22 15.46 2.08
CA ARG A 179 15.36 14.65 1.20
C ARG A 179 14.66 15.50 0.16
N TRP A 180 14.56 14.97 -1.06
CA TRP A 180 13.96 15.63 -2.21
C TRP A 180 13.09 14.65 -3.00
N VAL A 181 12.09 15.17 -3.69
CA VAL A 181 11.29 14.42 -4.66
C VAL A 181 11.20 15.21 -5.96
N ASN A 182 10.80 14.55 -7.04
CA ASN A 182 10.52 15.24 -8.29
C ASN A 182 9.35 16.21 -8.09
N ASN A 183 9.56 17.48 -8.45
CA ASN A 183 8.57 18.52 -8.30
C ASN A 183 7.36 18.24 -9.23
N PRO A 184 6.14 18.07 -8.68
CA PRO A 184 4.94 17.83 -9.48
C PRO A 184 4.58 18.96 -10.46
N CYS A 185 5.11 20.16 -10.24
CA CYS A 185 4.89 21.34 -11.09
C CYS A 185 6.07 21.66 -12.01
N TYR A 186 7.11 20.83 -12.07
CA TYR A 186 8.23 21.10 -12.98
C TYR A 186 7.73 21.20 -14.43
N LYS A 187 8.03 22.32 -15.11
CA LYS A 187 7.57 22.63 -16.47
C LYS A 187 6.05 22.59 -16.65
N TYR A 188 5.26 22.95 -15.64
CA TYR A 188 3.79 22.86 -15.71
C TYR A 188 3.13 23.68 -16.83
N GLY A 189 3.84 24.63 -17.46
CA GLY A 189 3.35 25.37 -18.62
C GLY A 189 2.97 24.49 -19.82
N SER A 190 3.64 23.35 -19.96
CA SER A 190 3.40 22.31 -20.98
C SER A 190 2.85 21.00 -20.39
N ALA A 191 2.43 21.00 -19.13
CA ALA A 191 1.84 19.83 -18.50
C ALA A 191 0.41 19.56 -19.01
N SER A 192 -0.11 18.39 -18.65
CA SER A 192 -1.51 18.00 -18.86
C SER A 192 -2.46 19.05 -18.26
N SER A 193 -3.65 19.18 -18.88
CA SER A 193 -4.56 20.31 -18.64
C SER A 193 -4.90 20.53 -17.17
N SER A 194 -5.21 19.47 -16.42
CA SER A 194 -5.52 19.58 -14.99
C SER A 194 -4.29 19.96 -14.18
N VAL A 195 -3.13 19.33 -14.42
CA VAL A 195 -1.88 19.64 -13.70
C VAL A 195 -1.46 21.09 -13.93
N LYS A 196 -1.54 21.58 -15.17
CA LYS A 196 -1.30 22.99 -15.49
C LYS A 196 -2.22 23.92 -14.69
N SER A 197 -3.50 23.60 -14.60
CA SER A 197 -4.47 24.37 -13.82
C SER A 197 -4.12 24.37 -12.33
N TYR A 198 -3.81 23.20 -11.77
CA TYR A 198 -3.46 23.06 -10.35
C TYR A 198 -2.20 23.84 -10.00
N CYS A 199 -1.12 23.67 -10.75
CA CYS A 199 0.12 24.41 -10.53
C CYS A 199 -0.03 25.93 -10.73
N THR A 200 -0.93 26.35 -11.63
CA THR A 200 -1.31 27.77 -11.76
C THR A 200 -2.07 28.27 -10.53
N SER A 201 -2.85 27.41 -9.87
CA SER A 201 -3.48 27.76 -8.58
C SER A 201 -2.44 27.86 -7.47
N LEU A 202 -1.51 26.90 -7.40
CA LEU A 202 -0.41 26.90 -6.43
C LEU A 202 0.44 28.16 -6.56
N SER A 203 0.76 28.60 -7.79
CA SER A 203 1.53 29.85 -7.97
C SER A 203 0.78 31.10 -7.51
N LYS A 204 -0.56 31.06 -7.41
CA LYS A 204 -1.40 32.17 -6.93
C LYS A 204 -1.75 32.06 -5.44
N SER A 205 -1.28 31.03 -4.75
CA SER A 205 -1.60 30.79 -3.33
C SER A 205 -0.92 31.76 -2.36
N GLY A 206 0.08 32.52 -2.83
CA GLY A 206 0.98 33.29 -1.97
C GLY A 206 2.14 32.46 -1.40
N LEU A 207 2.25 31.20 -1.80
CA LEU A 207 3.38 30.32 -1.47
C LEU A 207 4.47 30.40 -2.56
N TYR A 208 5.71 30.13 -2.17
CA TYR A 208 6.86 29.86 -3.06
C TYR A 208 7.39 31.05 -3.89
N GLY A 209 6.96 32.27 -3.57
CA GLY A 209 7.46 33.50 -4.19
C GLY A 209 6.86 34.74 -3.54
N SER A 210 7.46 35.90 -3.81
CA SER A 210 6.93 37.21 -3.39
C SER A 210 5.77 37.71 -4.26
N SER A 211 5.48 37.01 -5.35
CA SER A 211 4.42 37.31 -6.32
C SER A 211 3.99 36.03 -7.03
N ALA A 212 2.84 36.07 -7.70
CA ALA A 212 2.39 34.92 -8.49
C ALA A 212 3.34 34.57 -9.65
N SER A 213 4.02 35.56 -10.23
CA SER A 213 5.01 35.35 -11.29
C SER A 213 6.28 34.69 -10.76
N SER A 214 6.80 35.15 -9.61
CA SER A 214 7.98 34.53 -9.01
C SER A 214 7.68 33.10 -8.52
N ALA A 215 6.52 32.87 -7.92
CA ALA A 215 6.07 31.52 -7.55
C ALA A 215 5.92 30.60 -8.78
N ALA A 216 5.37 31.10 -9.89
CA ALA A 216 5.30 30.37 -11.14
C ALA A 216 6.68 29.99 -11.68
N SER A 217 7.65 30.92 -11.62
CA SER A 217 9.05 30.65 -11.97
C SER A 217 9.68 29.60 -11.05
N THR A 218 9.48 29.70 -9.73
CA THR A 218 9.97 28.71 -8.75
C THR A 218 9.42 27.32 -9.02
N LEU A 219 8.09 27.21 -9.15
CA LEU A 219 7.41 25.93 -9.36
C LEU A 219 7.72 25.31 -10.73
N SER A 220 7.79 26.11 -11.80
CA SER A 220 8.02 25.57 -13.14
C SER A 220 9.50 25.32 -13.44
N GLY A 221 10.40 26.12 -12.85
CA GLY A 221 11.82 26.14 -13.19
C GLY A 221 12.70 25.15 -12.42
N ASN A 222 12.19 24.56 -11.33
CA ASN A 222 12.96 23.68 -10.46
C ASN A 222 12.50 22.23 -10.57
N GLN A 223 13.44 21.31 -10.74
CA GLN A 223 13.19 19.87 -10.90
C GLN A 223 12.80 19.17 -9.60
N TYR A 224 13.31 19.66 -8.47
CA TYR A 224 13.18 18.99 -7.19
C TYR A 224 12.47 19.87 -6.18
N MET A 225 11.69 19.21 -5.31
CA MET A 225 11.02 19.79 -4.16
C MET A 225 11.58 19.13 -2.89
N GLN A 226 12.09 19.93 -1.96
CA GLN A 226 12.63 19.42 -0.69
C GLN A 226 11.49 18.96 0.20
N ILE A 227 11.61 17.77 0.78
CA ILE A 227 10.61 17.21 1.71
C ILE A 227 11.25 16.92 3.07
N GLY A 228 10.45 16.98 4.12
CA GLY A 228 10.80 16.43 5.43
C GLY A 228 10.53 14.93 5.51
N ALA A 229 9.41 14.49 4.94
CA ALA A 229 9.01 13.09 4.84
C ALA A 229 8.00 12.89 3.72
N SER A 230 7.84 11.64 3.28
CA SER A 230 6.84 11.20 2.31
C SER A 230 5.97 10.10 2.91
N SER A 231 4.73 10.00 2.43
CA SER A 231 3.86 8.86 2.75
C SER A 231 4.42 7.52 2.26
N ASP A 232 5.36 7.55 1.30
CA ASP A 232 6.09 6.38 0.82
C ASP A 232 7.24 5.94 1.72
N ASP A 233 7.67 6.79 2.65
CA ASP A 233 8.79 6.43 3.51
C ASP A 233 8.35 5.24 4.40
N PRO A 234 9.17 4.19 4.59
CA PRO A 234 8.78 2.97 5.31
C PRO A 234 8.25 3.17 6.73
N ASN A 235 8.63 4.28 7.38
CA ASN A 235 8.17 4.65 8.72
C ASN A 235 6.81 5.40 8.72
N VAL A 236 6.31 5.79 7.55
CA VAL A 236 4.98 6.36 7.34
C VAL A 236 4.08 5.31 6.67
N ASN A 237 4.50 4.77 5.52
CA ASN A 237 3.84 3.66 4.81
C ASN A 237 2.32 3.88 4.69
N ASP A 238 1.93 5.00 4.09
CA ASP A 238 0.56 5.48 4.05
C ASP A 238 0.22 6.15 2.72
N VAL A 239 -1.07 6.36 2.48
CA VAL A 239 -1.58 7.09 1.32
C VAL A 239 -2.95 7.69 1.67
N LEU A 240 -3.27 8.85 1.10
CA LEU A 240 -4.60 9.44 1.29
C LEU A 240 -5.61 8.71 0.40
N TYR A 241 -6.66 8.14 1.00
CA TYR A 241 -7.83 7.60 0.29
C TYR A 241 -8.92 8.67 0.28
N SER A 242 -9.35 9.09 -0.90
CA SER A 242 -10.38 10.13 -1.03
C SER A 242 -11.09 10.06 -2.38
N ASN A 243 -12.17 10.82 -2.53
CA ASN A 243 -12.86 11.06 -3.78
C ASN A 243 -13.14 12.56 -3.93
N GLY A 244 -13.06 13.07 -5.18
CA GLY A 244 -13.43 14.45 -5.49
C GLY A 244 -12.38 15.53 -5.18
N ASN A 245 -11.20 15.15 -4.66
CA ASN A 245 -10.08 16.07 -4.52
C ASN A 245 -9.41 16.37 -5.86
N SER A 246 -8.73 17.51 -5.94
CA SER A 246 -7.86 17.83 -7.08
C SER A 246 -6.72 16.83 -7.20
N GLY A 247 -6.31 16.51 -8.44
CA GLY A 247 -5.20 15.58 -8.67
C GLY A 247 -3.85 16.06 -8.13
N LEU A 248 -3.69 17.36 -7.89
CA LEU A 248 -2.56 17.95 -7.16
C LEU A 248 -3.09 19.11 -6.32
N PHE A 249 -2.75 19.13 -5.03
CA PHE A 249 -3.05 20.26 -4.16
C PHE A 249 -2.07 20.34 -2.98
N VAL A 250 -2.00 21.51 -2.36
CA VAL A 250 -1.27 21.73 -1.11
C VAL A 250 -2.25 22.14 -0.02
N SER A 251 -2.08 21.63 1.20
CA SER A 251 -2.70 22.14 2.42
C SER A 251 -1.69 22.92 3.25
N TYR A 252 -2.09 24.06 3.81
CA TYR A 252 -1.23 25.00 4.55
C TYR A 252 -2.06 25.83 5.54
N ASN A 253 -1.41 26.72 6.31
CA ASN A 253 -2.03 27.40 7.46
C ASN A 253 -2.50 26.39 8.53
N GLY A 254 -1.58 25.51 8.90
CA GLY A 254 -1.70 24.47 9.91
C GLY A 254 -0.30 23.93 10.24
N PRO A 255 -0.17 22.73 10.83
CA PRO A 255 -1.26 21.84 11.22
C PRO A 255 -2.02 22.34 12.46
N ASN A 256 -3.31 22.01 12.56
CA ASN A 256 -4.17 22.28 13.71
C ASN A 256 -4.82 20.96 14.18
N PRO A 257 -4.47 20.45 15.38
CA PRO A 257 -3.42 20.97 16.28
C PRO A 257 -2.00 20.78 15.69
N ALA A 258 -1.00 21.40 16.32
CA ALA A 258 0.37 21.46 15.80
C ALA A 258 1.08 20.08 15.70
N SER A 259 0.60 19.08 16.45
CA SER A 259 1.06 17.69 16.36
C SER A 259 -0.09 16.72 16.67
N PRO A 260 -0.03 15.48 16.16
CA PRO A 260 -0.98 14.43 16.51
C PRO A 260 -0.65 13.74 17.85
N TYR A 261 0.41 14.17 18.53
CA TYR A 261 0.91 13.54 19.76
C TYR A 261 0.48 14.32 21.00
N PRO A 262 0.62 13.74 22.21
CA PRO A 262 0.40 14.47 23.45
C PRO A 262 1.16 15.81 23.50
N PRO A 263 0.60 16.87 24.09
CA PRO A 263 -0.68 16.89 24.83
C PRO A 263 -1.93 17.10 23.94
N ASN A 264 -1.79 17.19 22.61
CA ASN A 264 -2.93 17.49 21.74
C ASN A 264 -3.91 16.32 21.62
N PHE A 265 -3.38 15.08 21.60
CA PHE A 265 -4.16 13.86 21.61
C PHE A 265 -3.50 12.81 22.50
N SER A 266 -4.34 12.00 23.14
CA SER A 266 -3.97 10.87 23.98
C SER A 266 -4.11 9.54 23.23
N LEU A 267 -3.63 8.44 23.85
CA LEU A 267 -3.91 7.09 23.35
C LEU A 267 -5.43 6.81 23.30
N ASN A 268 -6.18 7.31 24.29
CA ASN A 268 -7.63 7.16 24.30
C ASN A 268 -8.28 7.88 23.11
N ASP A 269 -7.76 9.02 22.67
CA ASP A 269 -8.27 9.69 21.46
C ASP A 269 -7.98 8.88 20.20
N TYR A 270 -6.82 8.21 20.14
CA TYR A 270 -6.48 7.29 19.05
C TYR A 270 -7.42 6.07 19.01
N GLU A 271 -7.62 5.40 20.16
CA GLU A 271 -8.50 4.23 20.28
C GLU A 271 -9.97 4.56 19.96
N ASN A 272 -10.40 5.81 20.20
CA ASN A 272 -11.74 6.29 19.87
C ASN A 272 -11.82 6.97 18.48
N GLY A 273 -10.78 6.89 17.64
CA GLY A 273 -10.79 7.46 16.29
C GLY A 273 -10.93 8.99 16.23
N SER A 274 -10.56 9.69 17.30
CA SER A 274 -10.76 11.13 17.47
C SER A 274 -9.56 11.97 17.02
N ILE A 275 -8.50 11.34 16.50
CA ILE A 275 -7.34 12.04 15.96
C ILE A 275 -7.72 12.71 14.63
N TYR A 276 -7.55 14.03 14.58
CA TYR A 276 -7.80 14.81 13.38
C TYR A 276 -6.84 15.99 13.29
N VAL A 277 -6.06 16.06 12.22
CA VAL A 277 -5.14 17.17 11.95
C VAL A 277 -5.61 17.91 10.71
N SER A 278 -5.72 19.23 10.81
CA SER A 278 -6.31 20.06 9.76
C SER A 278 -5.49 21.29 9.39
N TYR A 279 -5.79 21.80 8.21
CA TYR A 279 -5.18 22.97 7.60
C TYR A 279 -6.29 23.92 7.18
N ALA A 280 -6.16 25.19 7.53
CA ALA A 280 -7.19 26.19 7.26
C ALA A 280 -7.28 26.58 5.77
N SER A 281 -6.29 26.19 4.96
CA SER A 281 -6.21 26.59 3.56
C SER A 281 -5.68 25.49 2.67
N THR A 282 -6.15 25.50 1.42
CA THR A 282 -5.69 24.62 0.35
C THR A 282 -5.55 25.39 -0.96
N SER A 283 -4.64 24.90 -1.82
CA SER A 283 -4.52 25.38 -3.19
C SER A 283 -4.28 24.19 -4.13
N PRO A 284 -5.10 23.99 -5.18
CA PRO A 284 -6.42 24.61 -5.38
C PRO A 284 -7.33 24.43 -4.16
N LYS A 285 -8.36 25.27 -4.07
CA LYS A 285 -9.35 25.18 -3.00
C LYS A 285 -10.04 23.81 -3.04
N GLN A 286 -9.89 23.03 -1.98
CA GLN A 286 -10.63 21.78 -1.79
C GLN A 286 -11.97 22.05 -1.10
N GLY A 287 -13.04 21.44 -1.62
CA GLY A 287 -14.39 21.58 -1.08
C GLY A 287 -14.90 23.03 -0.99
N THR A 288 -15.97 23.22 -0.21
CA THR A 288 -16.65 24.52 -0.08
C THR A 288 -15.85 25.55 0.70
N TYR A 289 -15.06 25.11 1.69
CA TYR A 289 -14.40 26.03 2.64
C TYR A 289 -12.90 26.18 2.39
N GLY A 290 -12.28 25.35 1.55
CA GLY A 290 -10.84 25.41 1.30
C GLY A 290 -9.99 24.91 2.47
N ASN A 291 -10.60 24.32 3.50
CA ASN A 291 -9.89 23.60 4.55
C ASN A 291 -9.70 22.14 4.14
N PHE A 292 -8.71 21.49 4.74
CA PHE A 292 -8.48 20.07 4.55
C PHE A 292 -7.92 19.46 5.82
N GLY A 293 -8.38 18.28 6.17
CA GLY A 293 -7.86 17.56 7.32
C GLY A 293 -7.94 16.07 7.12
N THR A 294 -7.13 15.39 7.89
CA THR A 294 -6.86 13.96 7.78
C THR A 294 -6.94 13.34 9.16
N SER A 295 -7.39 12.10 9.20
CA SER A 295 -7.32 11.22 10.37
C SER A 295 -6.37 10.08 10.06
N PRO A 296 -5.83 9.39 11.08
CA PRO A 296 -5.00 8.21 10.89
C PRO A 296 -5.69 7.18 10.00
N THR A 297 -4.95 6.66 9.03
CA THR A 297 -5.30 5.39 8.38
C THR A 297 -4.88 4.24 9.29
N ASN A 298 -4.98 3.00 8.80
CA ASN A 298 -4.47 1.86 9.54
C ASN A 298 -2.93 1.85 9.70
N ALA A 299 -2.22 2.69 8.95
CA ALA A 299 -0.79 2.92 9.14
C ALA A 299 -0.53 3.68 10.46
N GLY A 300 -1.58 4.21 11.10
CA GLY A 300 -1.50 4.94 12.37
C GLY A 300 -0.90 6.33 12.20
N TYR A 301 -0.77 6.82 10.97
CA TYR A 301 -0.11 8.08 10.65
C TYR A 301 -1.10 9.13 10.14
N VAL A 302 -0.86 10.38 10.49
CA VAL A 302 -1.56 11.56 9.96
C VAL A 302 -0.52 12.61 9.60
N PRO A 303 -0.58 13.29 8.43
CA PRO A 303 0.43 14.27 8.05
C PRO A 303 0.38 15.56 8.89
N TYR A 304 1.49 15.90 9.55
CA TYR A 304 1.67 17.11 10.36
C TYR A 304 2.97 17.83 9.99
N SER A 305 2.89 18.87 9.15
CA SER A 305 4.01 19.75 8.80
C SER A 305 3.47 21.10 8.34
N PRO A 306 4.27 22.18 8.23
CA PRO A 306 3.75 23.50 7.85
C PRO A 306 2.90 23.51 6.57
N GLN A 307 3.26 22.65 5.62
CA GLN A 307 2.61 22.46 4.33
C GLN A 307 2.65 20.98 3.93
N VAL A 308 1.56 20.46 3.37
CA VAL A 308 1.49 19.08 2.85
C VAL A 308 1.02 19.13 1.39
N VAL A 309 1.82 18.60 0.47
CA VAL A 309 1.45 18.45 -0.95
C VAL A 309 0.90 17.05 -1.16
N TYR A 310 -0.28 16.96 -1.76
CA TYR A 310 -0.93 15.72 -2.15
C TYR A 310 -0.92 15.62 -3.67
N ALA A 311 -0.43 14.50 -4.20
CA ALA A 311 -0.38 14.25 -5.64
C ALA A 311 -1.01 12.89 -5.94
N GLN A 312 -1.99 12.89 -6.85
CA GLN A 312 -2.75 11.70 -7.19
C GLN A 312 -1.84 10.63 -7.76
N ARG A 313 -2.06 9.39 -7.33
CA ARG A 313 -1.22 8.26 -7.66
C ARG A 313 -1.98 7.17 -8.41
N GLY A 314 -3.08 6.71 -7.84
CA GLY A 314 -3.76 5.52 -8.33
C GLY A 314 -5.07 5.29 -7.60
N PHE A 315 -5.30 4.05 -7.20
CA PHE A 315 -6.49 3.65 -6.48
C PHE A 315 -6.15 2.71 -5.32
N GLY A 316 -7.12 2.49 -4.44
CA GLY A 316 -7.04 1.49 -3.40
C GLY A 316 -8.43 1.21 -2.84
N TYR A 317 -8.51 0.29 -1.89
CA TYR A 317 -9.78 -0.13 -1.30
C TYR A 317 -9.92 0.35 0.12
N TYR A 318 -11.10 0.81 0.48
CA TYR A 318 -11.47 1.11 1.86
C TYR A 318 -12.74 0.35 2.22
N VAL A 319 -12.80 -0.13 3.46
CA VAL A 319 -13.94 -0.91 3.97
C VAL A 319 -14.66 -0.13 5.05
N GLN A 320 -15.99 -0.28 5.10
CA GLN A 320 -16.82 0.48 6.03
C GLN A 320 -16.86 -0.15 7.41
N SER A 321 -16.71 -1.47 7.48
CA SER A 321 -16.68 -2.21 8.74
C SER A 321 -15.86 -3.49 8.64
N LEU A 322 -15.44 -3.98 9.81
CA LEU A 322 -14.83 -5.28 9.99
C LEU A 322 -15.46 -6.04 11.15
N ASN A 323 -15.19 -7.33 11.21
CA ASN A 323 -15.45 -8.15 12.37
C ASN A 323 -14.13 -8.37 13.15
N ALA A 324 -14.04 -7.80 14.35
CA ALA A 324 -12.85 -7.89 15.18
C ALA A 324 -12.64 -9.29 15.80
N THR A 325 -13.66 -10.15 15.76
CA THR A 325 -13.68 -11.48 16.42
C THR A 325 -13.96 -12.62 15.44
N GLY A 326 -13.87 -12.37 14.13
CA GLY A 326 -14.04 -13.41 13.12
C GLY A 326 -13.25 -13.17 11.85
N GLY A 327 -12.83 -14.27 11.21
CA GLY A 327 -12.25 -14.29 9.87
C GLY A 327 -13.30 -14.54 8.79
N ASN A 328 -12.91 -14.38 7.54
CA ASN A 328 -13.72 -14.71 6.37
C ASN A 328 -13.06 -15.88 5.64
N GLN A 329 -13.70 -17.05 5.66
CA GLN A 329 -13.23 -18.20 4.90
C GLN A 329 -13.46 -17.96 3.41
N VAL A 330 -12.38 -17.64 2.70
CA VAL A 330 -12.37 -17.40 1.24
C VAL A 330 -12.42 -18.72 0.48
N VAL A 331 -11.71 -19.74 0.98
CA VAL A 331 -11.71 -21.08 0.40
C VAL A 331 -11.92 -22.10 1.50
N SER A 332 -13.02 -22.86 1.40
CA SER A 332 -13.30 -23.97 2.30
C SER A 332 -12.33 -25.12 2.11
N MET A 333 -12.03 -25.82 3.20
CA MET A 333 -11.19 -27.01 3.14
C MET A 333 -11.85 -28.11 2.33
N THR A 334 -11.10 -28.68 1.38
CA THR A 334 -11.52 -29.87 0.65
C THR A 334 -10.72 -31.06 1.17
N ASN A 335 -11.41 -32.06 1.73
CA ASN A 335 -10.77 -33.33 2.05
C ASN A 335 -10.55 -34.10 0.74
N LEU A 336 -9.30 -34.18 0.32
CA LEU A 336 -8.90 -34.82 -0.93
C LEU A 336 -8.76 -36.35 -0.81
N GLY A 337 -8.90 -36.89 0.40
CA GLY A 337 -8.73 -38.30 0.69
C GLY A 337 -7.32 -38.80 0.42
N THR A 338 -7.12 -40.11 0.54
CA THR A 338 -5.82 -40.73 0.32
C THR A 338 -5.46 -40.76 -1.17
N ASN A 339 -4.24 -40.31 -1.51
CA ASN A 339 -3.69 -40.35 -2.87
C ASN A 339 -4.63 -39.70 -3.91
N PRO A 340 -4.94 -38.40 -3.77
CA PRO A 340 -5.84 -37.74 -4.69
C PRO A 340 -5.29 -37.79 -6.11
N SER A 341 -6.20 -37.99 -7.07
CA SER A 341 -5.83 -37.87 -8.48
C SER A 341 -5.37 -36.45 -8.80
N THR A 342 -4.53 -36.30 -9.82
CA THR A 342 -4.12 -34.98 -10.33
C THR A 342 -5.32 -34.10 -10.67
N SER A 343 -6.41 -34.69 -11.18
CA SER A 343 -7.65 -33.96 -11.49
C SER A 343 -8.33 -33.40 -10.23
N ALA A 344 -8.37 -34.19 -9.16
CA ALA A 344 -8.92 -33.76 -7.87
C ALA A 344 -8.09 -32.63 -7.26
N VAL A 345 -6.76 -32.74 -7.28
CA VAL A 345 -5.85 -31.67 -6.82
C VAL A 345 -6.06 -30.39 -7.62
N ASN A 346 -6.10 -30.46 -8.95
CA ASN A 346 -6.30 -29.29 -9.81
C ASN A 346 -7.66 -28.62 -9.58
N THR A 347 -8.70 -29.43 -9.33
CA THR A 347 -10.03 -28.92 -8.98
C THR A 347 -10.00 -28.17 -7.65
N ALA A 348 -9.36 -28.75 -6.63
CA ALA A 348 -9.21 -28.11 -5.32
C ALA A 348 -8.34 -26.84 -5.36
N LEU A 349 -7.37 -26.74 -6.28
CA LEU A 349 -6.49 -25.58 -6.43
C LEU A 349 -7.20 -24.36 -7.09
N THR A 350 -8.25 -24.59 -7.87
CA THR A 350 -8.97 -23.54 -8.62
C THR A 350 -9.51 -22.39 -7.76
N PRO A 351 -10.20 -22.62 -6.62
CA PRO A 351 -10.66 -21.52 -5.77
C PRO A 351 -9.50 -20.71 -5.17
N PHE A 352 -8.40 -21.35 -4.78
CA PHE A 352 -7.21 -20.65 -4.29
C PHE A 352 -6.58 -19.77 -5.37
N THR A 353 -6.35 -20.32 -6.56
CA THR A 353 -5.77 -19.54 -7.67
C THR A 353 -6.66 -18.39 -8.11
N THR A 354 -7.97 -18.46 -7.85
CA THR A 354 -8.90 -17.34 -8.05
C THR A 354 -8.74 -16.28 -6.96
N ALA A 355 -8.69 -16.68 -5.69
CA ALA A 355 -8.53 -15.77 -4.55
C ALA A 355 -7.16 -15.06 -4.53
N LEU A 356 -6.11 -15.74 -5.00
CA LEU A 356 -4.72 -15.26 -5.00
C LEU A 356 -4.33 -14.50 -6.28
N LYS A 357 -5.28 -14.17 -7.16
CA LYS A 357 -5.00 -13.30 -8.30
C LYS A 357 -4.54 -11.91 -7.83
N PRO A 358 -3.76 -11.18 -8.66
CA PRO A 358 -3.47 -9.78 -8.39
C PRO A 358 -4.75 -8.96 -8.34
N GLU A 359 -4.74 -7.92 -7.51
CA GLU A 359 -5.88 -7.03 -7.30
C GLU A 359 -6.25 -6.28 -8.57
N THR A 360 -7.55 -6.13 -8.81
CA THR A 360 -8.04 -5.34 -9.94
C THR A 360 -8.45 -3.93 -9.49
N ASN A 361 -9.06 -3.13 -10.36
CA ASN A 361 -9.76 -1.89 -9.99
C ASN A 361 -11.27 -2.11 -9.78
N ASN A 362 -11.69 -3.34 -9.49
CA ASN A 362 -13.09 -3.69 -9.24
C ASN A 362 -13.25 -4.12 -7.78
N SER A 363 -14.09 -3.44 -7.00
CA SER A 363 -14.32 -3.82 -5.60
C SER A 363 -15.12 -5.11 -5.45
N SER A 364 -15.82 -5.55 -6.49
CA SER A 364 -16.69 -6.73 -6.48
C SER A 364 -16.04 -7.99 -7.03
N SER A 365 -14.78 -7.92 -7.49
CA SER A 365 -14.05 -9.11 -7.93
C SER A 365 -13.60 -9.96 -6.73
N SER A 366 -13.35 -11.24 -6.97
CA SER A 366 -13.21 -12.25 -5.91
C SER A 366 -11.78 -12.41 -5.37
N GLU A 367 -10.78 -11.76 -5.97
CA GLU A 367 -9.44 -11.78 -5.41
C GLU A 367 -9.37 -11.04 -4.08
N ILE A 368 -8.56 -11.56 -3.17
CA ILE A 368 -8.28 -10.94 -1.88
C ILE A 368 -7.61 -9.59 -2.14
N LYS A 369 -8.14 -8.53 -1.57
CA LYS A 369 -7.66 -7.16 -1.74
C LYS A 369 -6.93 -6.70 -0.50
N ALA A 370 -5.97 -5.80 -0.64
CA ALA A 370 -5.47 -5.07 0.51
C ALA A 370 -6.43 -3.92 0.84
N LEU A 371 -6.83 -3.86 2.10
CA LEU A 371 -8.00 -3.11 2.56
C LEU A 371 -7.60 -2.02 3.53
N ALA A 372 -8.18 -0.84 3.31
CA ALA A 372 -8.05 0.31 4.19
C ALA A 372 -8.81 0.22 5.48
N TYR A 373 -8.19 -0.49 6.44
CA TYR A 373 -8.64 -0.61 7.82
C TYR A 373 -7.58 -1.19 8.76
N GLN A 374 -7.75 -0.94 10.07
CA GLN A 374 -7.00 -1.60 11.14
C GLN A 374 -7.04 -3.13 10.98
N SER A 375 -5.88 -3.80 11.09
CA SER A 375 -5.75 -5.25 11.01
C SER A 375 -6.45 -5.96 12.19
N PRO A 376 -7.59 -6.66 12.02
CA PRO A 376 -8.23 -7.42 13.10
C PRO A 376 -7.56 -8.79 13.28
N THR A 377 -6.26 -8.82 13.59
CA THR A 377 -5.50 -10.08 13.65
C THR A 377 -6.08 -11.08 14.65
N ALA A 378 -6.67 -10.62 15.76
CA ALA A 378 -7.37 -11.47 16.69
C ALA A 378 -8.58 -12.18 16.04
N GLY A 379 -9.40 -11.43 15.30
CA GLY A 379 -10.53 -11.97 14.55
C GLY A 379 -10.11 -12.95 13.47
N LEU A 380 -9.01 -12.65 12.75
CA LEU A 380 -8.41 -13.56 11.78
C LEU A 380 -8.05 -14.90 12.46
N VAL A 381 -7.18 -14.88 13.48
CA VAL A 381 -6.76 -16.12 14.17
C VAL A 381 -7.95 -16.90 14.77
N GLN A 382 -8.95 -16.19 15.31
CA GLN A 382 -10.18 -16.83 15.80
C GLN A 382 -10.99 -17.47 14.66
N GLY A 383 -11.05 -16.83 13.49
CA GLY A 383 -11.61 -17.39 12.26
C GLY A 383 -10.97 -18.72 11.88
N ALA A 384 -9.64 -18.76 11.77
CA ALA A 384 -8.91 -20.00 11.47
C ALA A 384 -9.20 -21.11 12.49
N GLY A 385 -9.23 -20.75 13.77
CA GLY A 385 -9.60 -21.68 14.85
C GLY A 385 -10.99 -22.27 14.66
N ASN A 386 -11.97 -21.44 14.29
CA ASN A 386 -13.35 -21.87 14.01
C ASN A 386 -13.45 -22.76 12.76
N VAL A 387 -12.64 -22.48 11.73
CA VAL A 387 -12.55 -23.37 10.56
C VAL A 387 -12.08 -24.75 10.99
N LEU A 388 -11.00 -24.84 11.76
CA LEU A 388 -10.44 -26.11 12.23
C LEU A 388 -11.38 -26.86 13.19
N SER A 389 -12.06 -26.16 14.10
CA SER A 389 -12.97 -26.79 15.08
C SER A 389 -14.19 -27.46 14.43
N ASN A 390 -14.57 -27.03 13.23
CA ASN A 390 -15.67 -27.61 12.47
C ASN A 390 -15.25 -28.80 11.61
N LEU A 391 -13.96 -29.14 11.58
CA LEU A 391 -13.43 -30.28 10.86
C LEU A 391 -13.21 -31.46 11.80
N THR A 392 -13.41 -32.68 11.28
CA THR A 392 -12.90 -33.87 11.96
C THR A 392 -11.38 -33.80 12.00
N ALA A 393 -10.81 -33.84 13.20
CA ALA A 393 -9.37 -33.77 13.40
C ALA A 393 -8.66 -34.93 12.69
N SER A 394 -7.71 -34.58 11.83
CA SER A 394 -6.78 -35.52 11.21
C SER A 394 -5.70 -35.95 12.20
N CYS A 395 -5.30 -37.24 12.22
CA CYS A 395 -4.18 -37.67 13.08
C CYS A 395 -2.83 -37.10 12.62
N ALA A 396 -2.74 -36.54 11.41
CA ALA A 396 -1.57 -35.81 10.93
C ALA A 396 -1.49 -34.36 11.47
N GLY A 397 -2.52 -33.91 12.18
CA GLY A 397 -2.58 -32.62 12.86
C GLY A 397 -3.32 -31.53 12.10
N GLN A 398 -3.65 -30.48 12.86
CA GLN A 398 -4.31 -29.26 12.40
C GLN A 398 -3.39 -28.07 12.68
N TYR A 399 -3.22 -27.18 11.70
CA TYR A 399 -2.28 -26.06 11.79
C TYR A 399 -2.88 -24.79 11.21
N VAL A 400 -2.48 -23.65 11.77
CA VAL A 400 -2.74 -22.32 11.23
C VAL A 400 -1.41 -21.71 10.81
N ILE A 401 -1.36 -21.13 9.61
CA ILE A 401 -0.18 -20.46 9.06
C ILE A 401 -0.53 -19.02 8.71
#